data_AF-A0A256XTD1-F1
#
_entry.id   AF-A0A256XTD1-F1
#
_cell.length_a   1.000
_cell.length_b   1.000
_cell.length_c   1.000
_cell.angle_alpha   90.00
_cell.angle_beta   90.00
_cell.angle_gamma   90.00
#
_symmetry.space_group_name_H-M   'P 1'
#
loop_
_entity.id
_entity.type
_entity.pdbx_description
1 polymer ?
#
loop_
_entity_poly.entity_id
_entity_poly.type
_entity_poly.pdbx_seq_one_letter_code
_entity_poly.pdbx_strand_id
1 'polypeptide(L)'
;MGDLDLPELPEEQKKAGFFLFRRKKKEVVNEKNKKVESVEEKVEGKDEIPPEKYFTLRTGDKLKSIEELKSYISFMDDETFNYHVNSKKNDFADWIENVFGKKDLADALRKAKTKKEFLNVLSGKQRIIKIPLIKIGKKGKMSEEEEEELLPEVKEEEKQEGKQEKQEVVVKTGSEGEKDYKRLIRELSKSKVIAEKKLAVKDKQIDSHKKRIQELESSLEKHKVELESLRKELEETKKKLFERERIVDEKLSELNKKEAELKDKEKIILKRFEELKSTKELLDEKEAEIVKKLNALDEERQMLNQKEDEIVERVKELEVEKNKVSKLERKLNERMKQLLKLDAKIKEKNEALKNREKKVKLIEREVAKKLKKIETGRDILKKLPKLEKKYKKLVREVPKLEKKLSVLVEKHKSEKESLAKREAALSLKEKELKEREEKLEEKKERLLKIQYRLLEEKNKLEEERLKLYIKAEKSSYKEKPVLKEDFSKLLKPLPEIKLDTSSLIEEARRAISEKDFSRANNIIRKLEDSYKRMPDSSEKKNFYYKILELKTDLRLATL
;
A
#
# COMPACT_ATOMS: atom_id res chain seq x y z
N MET A 1 10.23 4.56 -5.25
CA MET A 1 9.71 5.09 -6.53
C MET A 1 8.42 4.36 -6.80
N GLY A 2 7.32 5.11 -6.92
CA GLY A 2 5.97 4.56 -6.79
C GLY A 2 5.29 5.08 -5.54
N ASP A 3 5.33 6.41 -5.38
CA ASP A 3 4.48 7.15 -4.46
C ASP A 3 3.02 7.02 -4.95
N LEU A 4 2.07 6.91 -4.03
CA LEU A 4 0.65 6.73 -4.33
C LEU A 4 -0.16 7.40 -3.23
N ASP A 5 -0.84 8.49 -3.60
CA ASP A 5 -1.50 9.41 -2.67
C ASP A 5 -2.72 8.78 -1.98
N LEU A 6 -2.96 9.17 -0.72
CA LEU A 6 -4.27 9.04 -0.08
C LEU A 6 -5.04 10.35 -0.25
N PRO A 7 -6.35 10.31 -0.58
CA PRO A 7 -7.14 11.53 -0.79
C PRO A 7 -7.51 12.22 0.53
N GLU A 8 -7.45 13.55 0.53
CA GLU A 8 -7.91 14.40 1.63
C GLU A 8 -9.45 14.51 1.66
N LEU A 9 -10.02 14.55 2.88
CA LEU A 9 -11.40 14.95 3.17
C LEU A 9 -11.41 15.76 4.50
N PRO A 10 -12.34 16.70 4.70
CA PRO A 10 -11.91 18.10 4.95
C PRO A 10 -11.78 18.55 6.41
N GLU A 11 -10.97 19.58 6.64
CA GLU A 11 -10.93 20.33 7.90
C GLU A 11 -12.03 21.41 7.98
N GLU A 12 -13.04 21.16 8.82
CA GLU A 12 -13.76 22.17 9.61
C GLU A 12 -14.42 21.39 10.79
N GLN A 13 -14.26 21.72 12.07
CA GLN A 13 -14.04 23.03 12.69
C GLN A 13 -13.00 22.93 13.84
N LYS A 14 -11.87 23.67 13.77
CA LYS A 14 -10.90 23.80 14.90
C LYS A 14 -10.28 25.19 15.04
N LYS A 15 -11.05 26.15 15.56
CA LYS A 15 -10.57 27.44 16.14
C LYS A 15 -11.44 27.74 17.39
N ALA A 16 -10.94 28.26 18.50
CA ALA A 16 -9.60 28.81 18.78
C ALA A 16 -9.18 28.66 20.27
N GLY A 17 -7.87 28.77 20.53
CA GLY A 17 -7.29 29.06 21.86
C GLY A 17 -6.87 27.83 22.69
N PHE A 18 -5.76 27.86 23.46
CA PHE A 18 -4.79 28.94 23.64
C PHE A 18 -3.37 28.42 24.01
N PHE A 19 -2.39 28.76 23.16
CA PHE A 19 -0.92 28.83 23.35
C PHE A 19 -0.08 27.68 23.96
N LEU A 20 1.07 27.45 23.32
CA LEU A 20 2.19 26.64 23.82
C LEU A 20 2.92 27.30 25.00
N PHE A 21 3.56 26.49 25.85
CA PHE A 21 4.86 26.86 26.42
C PHE A 21 5.89 25.71 26.34
N ARG A 22 6.80 25.81 25.37
CA ARG A 22 7.87 24.83 25.10
C ARG A 22 9.20 25.33 25.66
N ARG A 23 9.72 24.75 26.75
CA ARG A 23 11.04 25.11 27.31
C ARG A 23 12.07 24.00 27.11
N LYS A 24 13.22 24.33 26.50
CA LYS A 24 14.35 23.41 26.26
C LYS A 24 15.19 23.20 27.52
N LYS A 25 15.91 22.07 27.63
CA LYS A 25 16.99 21.84 28.61
C LYS A 25 18.38 22.20 28.03
N LYS A 26 19.18 22.90 28.85
CA LYS A 26 20.63 23.17 28.87
C LYS A 26 20.91 23.70 30.30
N GLU A 27 22.06 23.57 30.98
CA GLU A 27 23.36 22.96 30.68
C GLU A 27 24.12 22.61 31.99
N VAL A 28 25.03 21.62 31.93
CA VAL A 28 26.37 21.49 32.59
C VAL A 28 26.59 21.93 34.07
N VAL A 29 26.91 20.93 34.92
CA VAL A 29 28.05 20.80 35.88
C VAL A 29 28.76 22.08 36.41
N ASN A 30 28.81 22.30 37.74
CA ASN A 30 29.98 21.94 38.59
C ASN A 30 29.76 22.09 40.12
N GLU A 31 30.77 21.76 40.92
CA GLU A 31 30.78 21.53 42.39
C GLU A 31 30.89 22.75 43.34
N LYS A 32 30.67 22.44 44.64
CA LYS A 32 31.40 22.87 45.88
C LYS A 32 30.81 23.92 46.85
N ASN A 33 30.56 23.41 48.07
CA ASN A 33 30.74 24.00 49.40
C ASN A 33 29.89 25.20 49.87
N LYS A 34 28.95 24.92 50.80
CA LYS A 34 29.19 25.18 52.25
C LYS A 34 28.26 24.36 53.16
N LYS A 35 28.73 24.11 54.39
CA LYS A 35 28.05 23.35 55.46
C LYS A 35 27.69 24.30 56.62
N VAL A 36 26.41 24.34 57.02
CA VAL A 36 25.95 24.71 58.37
C VAL A 36 24.68 23.89 58.64
N GLU A 37 24.48 23.43 59.87
CA GLU A 37 23.29 22.71 60.32
C GLU A 37 22.17 23.67 60.75
N SER A 38 20.92 23.34 60.41
CA SER A 38 19.73 23.79 61.13
C SER A 38 18.66 22.70 61.02
N VAL A 39 18.26 22.14 62.16
CA VAL A 39 17.30 21.04 62.24
C VAL A 39 15.90 21.53 61.88
N GLU A 40 15.25 20.90 60.91
CA GLU A 40 13.80 20.63 60.93
C GLU A 40 13.43 19.56 59.89
N GLU A 41 12.45 18.72 60.23
CA GLU A 41 12.11 17.46 59.58
C GLU A 41 11.39 17.67 58.24
N LYS A 42 11.89 17.09 57.13
CA LYS A 42 11.42 17.49 55.79
C LYS A 42 11.30 16.39 54.73
N VAL A 43 10.12 15.76 54.77
CA VAL A 43 9.30 15.26 53.64
C VAL A 43 9.91 14.19 52.71
N GLU A 44 9.19 13.06 52.71
CA GLU A 44 9.08 11.94 51.76
C GLU A 44 9.70 12.12 50.35
N GLY A 45 10.29 11.03 49.84
CA GLY A 45 10.86 10.95 48.49
C GLY A 45 9.82 10.89 47.36
N LYS A 46 10.31 10.92 46.13
CA LYS A 46 9.48 10.77 44.92
C LYS A 46 9.23 9.29 44.63
N ASP A 47 8.10 8.79 45.08
CA ASP A 47 7.61 7.46 44.68
C ASP A 47 7.14 7.50 43.22
N GLU A 48 8.01 7.11 42.29
CA GLU A 48 7.61 6.86 40.90
C GLU A 48 6.80 5.56 40.82
N ILE A 49 5.48 5.72 40.88
CA ILE A 49 4.50 4.61 40.81
C ILE A 49 4.69 3.81 39.51
N PRO A 50 4.67 2.46 39.54
CA PRO A 50 4.68 1.64 38.34
C PRO A 50 3.52 1.98 37.39
N PRO A 51 3.70 2.01 36.05
CA PRO A 51 2.66 2.42 35.10
C PRO A 51 1.35 1.62 35.16
N GLU A 52 1.39 0.41 35.71
CA GLU A 52 0.25 -0.48 35.97
C GLU A 52 -0.68 0.04 37.08
N LYS A 53 -0.17 0.89 37.98
CA LYS A 53 -0.91 1.46 39.13
C LYS A 53 -1.34 2.92 38.91
N TYR A 54 -1.17 3.48 37.71
CA TYR A 54 -1.68 4.81 37.36
C TYR A 54 -3.21 4.80 37.30
N PHE A 55 -3.86 5.78 37.93
CA PHE A 55 -5.31 5.94 37.81
C PHE A 55 -5.66 6.43 36.40
N THR A 56 -6.57 5.75 35.72
CA THR A 56 -7.04 6.16 34.39
C THR A 56 -8.44 6.77 34.52
N LEU A 57 -8.58 8.04 34.12
CA LEU A 57 -9.83 8.81 34.17
C LEU A 57 -10.76 8.43 33.00
N ARG A 58 -12.05 8.78 33.10
CA ARG A 58 -13.03 8.65 32.01
C ARG A 58 -12.60 9.34 30.69
N THR A 59 -11.74 10.35 30.76
CA THR A 59 -11.15 11.05 29.59
C THR A 59 -10.00 10.29 28.92
N GLY A 60 -9.49 9.22 29.53
CA GLY A 60 -8.27 8.50 29.12
C GLY A 60 -6.97 9.05 29.74
N ASP A 61 -7.03 10.18 30.46
CA ASP A 61 -5.87 10.74 31.15
C ASP A 61 -5.39 9.84 32.29
N LYS A 62 -4.07 9.81 32.51
CA LYS A 62 -3.42 8.95 33.52
C LYS A 62 -2.73 9.75 34.62
N LEU A 63 -3.20 9.57 35.85
CA LEU A 63 -2.68 10.21 37.06
C LEU A 63 -1.64 9.31 37.75
N LYS A 64 -0.52 9.92 38.12
CA LYS A 64 0.68 9.26 38.66
C LYS A 64 1.02 9.72 40.08
N SER A 65 0.36 10.75 40.59
CA SER A 65 0.55 11.26 41.94
C SER A 65 -0.71 11.90 42.51
N ILE A 66 -0.75 12.06 43.84
CA ILE A 66 -1.81 12.79 44.54
C ILE A 66 -1.79 14.29 44.16
N GLU A 67 -0.62 14.82 43.77
CA GLU A 67 -0.48 16.20 43.28
C GLU A 67 -1.12 16.38 41.90
N GLU A 68 -0.89 15.44 40.97
CA GLU A 68 -1.56 15.42 39.67
C GLU A 68 -3.08 15.28 39.84
N LEU A 69 -3.56 14.38 40.71
CA LEU A 69 -4.98 14.25 41.04
C LEU A 69 -5.57 15.57 41.55
N LYS A 70 -4.90 16.23 42.50
CA LYS A 70 -5.33 17.52 43.08
C LYS A 70 -5.40 18.63 42.03
N SER A 71 -4.42 18.70 41.13
CA SER A 71 -4.45 19.61 39.98
C SER A 71 -5.61 19.28 39.05
N TYR A 72 -5.80 18.01 38.68
CA TYR A 72 -6.85 17.58 37.77
C TYR A 72 -8.26 17.86 38.34
N ILE A 73 -8.50 17.57 39.61
CA ILE A 73 -9.78 17.86 40.29
C ILE A 73 -10.11 19.36 40.31
N SER A 74 -9.11 20.25 40.26
CA SER A 74 -9.36 21.69 40.19
C SER A 74 -9.85 22.18 38.82
N PHE A 75 -9.56 21.44 37.73
CA PHE A 75 -9.92 21.80 36.36
C PHE A 75 -10.98 20.91 35.70
N MET A 76 -11.15 19.67 36.15
CA MET A 76 -12.17 18.76 35.61
C MET A 76 -13.58 19.33 35.81
N ASP A 77 -14.53 18.92 34.98
CA ASP A 77 -15.94 19.23 35.15
C ASP A 77 -16.59 18.40 36.28
N ASP A 78 -17.77 18.80 36.71
CA ASP A 78 -18.47 18.16 37.83
C ASP A 78 -19.14 16.82 37.43
N GLU A 79 -19.41 16.56 36.15
CA GLU A 79 -19.95 15.27 35.68
C GLU A 79 -18.87 14.19 35.76
N THR A 80 -17.67 14.47 35.25
CA THR A 80 -16.50 13.59 35.34
C THR A 80 -16.08 13.37 36.80
N PHE A 81 -16.24 14.35 37.68
CA PHE A 81 -16.02 14.17 39.12
C PHE A 81 -17.05 13.19 39.72
N ASN A 82 -18.34 13.42 39.47
CA ASN A 82 -19.44 12.60 39.99
C ASN A 82 -19.45 11.15 39.45
N TYR A 83 -18.86 10.92 38.27
CA TYR A 83 -18.64 9.58 37.74
C TYR A 83 -17.70 8.73 38.62
N HIS A 84 -16.67 9.36 39.21
CA HIS A 84 -15.69 8.71 40.07
C HIS A 84 -16.01 8.80 41.57
N VAL A 85 -16.78 9.82 42.00
CA VAL A 85 -17.17 10.05 43.40
C VAL A 85 -18.69 10.22 43.50
N ASN A 86 -19.38 9.26 44.11
CA ASN A 86 -20.83 9.34 44.33
C ASN A 86 -21.25 8.62 45.63
N SER A 87 -22.56 8.45 45.84
CA SER A 87 -23.11 7.84 47.06
C SER A 87 -22.81 6.34 47.23
N LYS A 88 -22.33 5.65 46.18
CA LYS A 88 -22.02 4.21 46.20
C LYS A 88 -20.53 3.89 46.08
N LYS A 89 -19.71 4.75 45.47
CA LYS A 89 -18.25 4.52 45.25
C LYS A 89 -17.43 5.81 45.29
N ASN A 90 -16.13 5.67 45.56
CA ASN A 90 -15.16 6.77 45.54
C ASN A 90 -13.82 6.26 45.00
N ASP A 91 -13.74 6.11 43.68
CA ASP A 91 -12.62 5.46 42.98
C ASP A 91 -11.26 6.08 43.34
N PHE A 92 -11.24 7.39 43.59
CA PHE A 92 -10.05 8.14 43.98
C PHE A 92 -9.58 7.81 45.41
N ALA A 93 -10.50 7.65 46.36
CA ALA A 93 -10.16 7.22 47.72
C ALA A 93 -9.66 5.77 47.73
N ASP A 94 -10.30 4.90 46.94
CA ASP A 94 -9.92 3.49 46.80
C ASP A 94 -8.56 3.35 46.11
N TRP A 95 -8.23 4.20 45.12
CA TRP A 95 -6.88 4.30 44.55
C TRP A 95 -5.85 4.78 45.57
N ILE A 96 -6.17 5.82 46.38
CA ILE A 96 -5.26 6.36 47.39
C ILE A 96 -4.95 5.33 48.50
N GLU A 97 -5.93 4.52 48.91
CA GLU A 97 -5.68 3.42 49.85
C GLU A 97 -4.85 2.30 49.22
N ASN A 98 -5.23 1.80 48.03
CA ASN A 98 -4.60 0.61 47.44
C ASN A 98 -3.23 0.86 46.78
N VAL A 99 -2.93 2.09 46.34
CA VAL A 99 -1.67 2.43 45.65
C VAL A 99 -0.67 3.14 46.55
N PHE A 100 -1.13 4.03 47.43
CA PHE A 100 -0.25 4.81 48.33
C PHE A 100 -0.31 4.36 49.80
N GLY A 101 -1.22 3.48 50.18
CA GLY A 101 -1.41 3.05 51.57
C GLY A 101 -1.96 4.13 52.52
N LYS A 102 -2.30 5.32 52.02
CA LYS A 102 -2.68 6.49 52.86
C LYS A 102 -4.15 6.40 53.31
N LYS A 103 -4.47 5.37 54.10
CA LYS A 103 -5.82 5.02 54.57
C LYS A 103 -6.55 6.16 55.27
N ASP A 104 -5.90 6.89 56.18
CA ASP A 104 -6.51 8.05 56.85
C ASP A 104 -6.97 9.14 55.87
N LEU A 105 -6.24 9.32 54.77
CA LEU A 105 -6.61 10.25 53.69
C LEU A 105 -7.78 9.69 52.88
N ALA A 106 -7.78 8.39 52.53
CA ALA A 106 -8.90 7.74 51.85
C ALA A 106 -10.20 7.80 52.67
N ASP A 107 -10.14 7.51 53.98
CA ASP A 107 -11.30 7.57 54.89
C ASP A 107 -11.75 9.00 55.23
N ALA A 108 -10.95 10.02 54.93
CA ALA A 108 -11.37 11.42 54.89
C ALA A 108 -12.04 11.76 53.54
N LEU A 109 -11.47 11.31 52.42
CA LEU A 109 -12.01 11.53 51.07
C LEU A 109 -13.35 10.82 50.85
N ARG A 110 -13.58 9.63 51.43
CA ARG A 110 -14.88 8.94 51.45
C ARG A 110 -16.00 9.74 52.14
N LYS A 111 -15.66 10.73 52.96
CA LYS A 111 -16.63 11.62 53.64
C LYS A 111 -16.87 12.93 52.89
N ALA A 112 -15.96 13.32 51.98
CA ALA A 112 -16.12 14.49 51.13
C ALA A 112 -17.10 14.17 49.99
N LYS A 113 -18.24 14.87 49.95
CA LYS A 113 -19.29 14.69 48.94
C LYS A 113 -19.25 15.76 47.85
N THR A 114 -18.63 16.91 48.10
CA THR A 114 -18.40 17.93 47.07
C THR A 114 -16.94 18.00 46.64
N LYS A 115 -16.71 18.32 45.37
CA LYS A 115 -15.40 18.65 44.78
C LYS A 115 -14.59 19.67 45.61
N LYS A 116 -15.28 20.62 46.25
CA LYS A 116 -14.70 21.64 47.14
C LYS A 116 -14.24 21.05 48.48
N GLU A 117 -15.00 20.15 49.09
CA GLU A 117 -14.53 19.37 50.25
C GLU A 117 -13.34 18.48 49.88
N PHE A 118 -13.42 17.80 48.73
CA PHE A 118 -12.38 16.90 48.23
C PHE A 118 -11.03 17.63 48.07
N LEU A 119 -11.04 18.81 47.46
CA LEU A 119 -9.86 19.70 47.37
C LEU A 119 -9.40 20.24 48.74
N ASN A 120 -10.30 20.46 49.70
CA ASN A 120 -9.92 20.86 51.06
C ASN A 120 -9.23 19.72 51.84
N VAL A 121 -9.67 18.48 51.65
CA VAL A 121 -9.01 17.28 52.21
C VAL A 121 -7.64 17.06 51.53
N LEU A 122 -7.58 17.07 50.19
CA LEU A 122 -6.32 17.00 49.41
C LEU A 122 -5.35 18.19 49.61
N SER A 123 -5.78 19.25 50.29
CA SER A 123 -4.91 20.37 50.68
C SER A 123 -4.65 20.46 52.19
N GLY A 124 -5.04 19.45 52.97
CA GLY A 124 -4.80 19.42 54.42
C GLY A 124 -5.55 20.51 55.21
N LYS A 125 -6.56 21.14 54.61
CA LYS A 125 -7.28 22.28 55.20
C LYS A 125 -8.38 21.88 56.19
N GLN A 126 -8.74 20.61 56.25
CA GLN A 126 -9.65 20.08 57.28
C GLN A 126 -8.85 19.50 58.45
N ARG A 127 -9.03 20.06 59.66
CA ARG A 127 -8.51 19.48 60.90
C ARG A 127 -9.35 18.25 61.25
N ILE A 128 -8.71 17.08 61.36
CA ILE A 128 -9.37 15.84 61.78
C ILE A 128 -9.70 15.94 63.28
N ILE A 129 -10.98 16.13 63.61
CA ILE A 129 -11.45 16.12 65.00
C ILE A 129 -11.65 14.67 65.46
N LYS A 130 -10.81 14.20 66.38
CA LYS A 130 -11.06 12.96 67.13
C LYS A 130 -11.98 13.25 68.32
N ILE A 131 -13.12 12.57 68.41
CA ILE A 131 -14.04 12.64 69.56
C ILE A 131 -14.18 11.22 70.14
N PRO A 132 -13.98 11.00 71.46
CA PRO A 132 -14.14 9.69 72.08
C PRO A 132 -15.63 9.34 72.30
N LEU A 133 -15.95 8.05 72.16
CA LEU A 133 -17.30 7.51 72.40
C LEU A 133 -17.63 7.44 73.89
N ILE A 134 -18.67 8.14 74.32
CA ILE A 134 -19.24 8.04 75.68
C ILE A 134 -20.23 6.87 75.72
N LYS A 135 -20.11 6.01 76.75
CA LYS A 135 -21.07 4.93 77.02
C LYS A 135 -22.22 5.43 77.88
N ILE A 136 -23.46 5.12 77.49
CA ILE A 136 -24.68 5.24 78.31
C ILE A 136 -25.42 3.89 78.25
N GLY A 137 -26.16 3.50 79.28
CA GLY A 137 -26.93 2.24 79.29
C GLY A 137 -27.83 2.07 80.52
N LYS A 138 -28.53 0.92 80.61
CA LYS A 138 -29.64 0.57 81.55
C LYS A 138 -30.97 1.29 81.24
N LYS A 139 -32.18 0.79 81.57
CA LYS A 139 -32.76 -0.58 81.79
C LYS A 139 -34.31 -0.44 81.94
N GLY A 140 -35.08 -1.51 81.72
CA GLY A 140 -36.54 -1.62 82.07
C GLY A 140 -37.50 -1.04 81.01
N LYS A 141 -38.64 -1.63 80.58
CA LYS A 141 -39.42 -2.89 80.84
C LYS A 141 -40.57 -2.84 81.88
N MET A 142 -41.78 -3.26 81.45
CA MET A 142 -43.05 -3.58 82.18
C MET A 142 -43.86 -2.39 82.76
N SER A 143 -45.19 -2.43 82.95
CA SER A 143 -46.31 -3.31 82.46
C SER A 143 -47.70 -2.63 82.71
N GLU A 144 -48.83 -3.34 82.54
CA GLU A 144 -50.23 -2.83 82.48
C GLU A 144 -51.04 -2.79 83.82
N GLU A 145 -52.34 -2.40 83.69
CA GLU A 145 -53.55 -2.70 84.51
C GLU A 145 -54.02 -1.82 85.72
N GLU A 146 -55.27 -1.30 85.58
CA GLU A 146 -56.42 -1.16 86.54
C GLU A 146 -56.25 -0.43 87.92
N GLU A 147 -57.25 0.04 88.70
CA GLU A 147 -58.73 -0.09 88.88
C GLU A 147 -59.29 1.29 89.41
N GLU A 148 -60.44 1.85 88.99
CA GLU A 148 -61.81 1.85 89.59
C GLU A 148 -62.10 2.84 90.79
N GLU A 149 -63.31 2.81 91.38
CA GLU A 149 -64.10 3.93 91.99
C GLU A 149 -64.34 3.79 93.52
N LEU A 150 -64.75 4.86 94.27
CA LEU A 150 -65.68 4.81 95.45
C LEU A 150 -65.88 6.12 96.29
N LEU A 151 -67.00 6.18 97.02
CA LEU A 151 -67.48 7.12 98.09
C LEU A 151 -68.62 6.40 98.91
N PRO A 152 -69.19 6.85 100.07
CA PRO A 152 -68.87 7.92 101.05
C PRO A 152 -69.05 7.50 102.58
N GLU A 153 -69.24 8.49 103.50
CA GLU A 153 -69.95 8.48 104.84
C GLU A 153 -69.41 7.82 106.16
N VAL A 154 -69.41 8.59 107.29
CA VAL A 154 -69.47 8.19 108.74
C VAL A 154 -70.11 9.33 109.61
N LYS A 155 -70.54 9.10 110.89
CA LYS A 155 -71.50 9.91 111.71
C LYS A 155 -71.12 10.24 113.21
N GLU A 156 -72.02 10.94 113.93
CA GLU A 156 -72.23 11.14 115.42
C GLU A 156 -71.12 11.80 116.31
N GLU A 157 -71.33 12.33 117.55
CA GLU A 157 -72.52 12.56 118.43
C GLU A 157 -72.72 14.09 118.79
N GLU A 158 -72.70 14.75 119.98
CA GLU A 158 -72.59 14.46 121.44
C GLU A 158 -73.30 15.55 122.35
N LYS A 159 -73.97 15.10 123.44
CA LYS A 159 -74.06 15.57 124.87
C LYS A 159 -73.95 17.08 125.33
N GLN A 160 -74.56 17.56 126.45
CA GLN A 160 -75.54 17.03 127.44
C GLN A 160 -76.25 18.07 128.39
N GLU A 161 -77.27 17.57 129.14
CA GLU A 161 -77.98 18.11 130.35
C GLU A 161 -78.93 19.35 130.19
N GLY A 162 -79.85 19.66 131.13
CA GLY A 162 -80.09 19.06 132.46
C GLY A 162 -81.36 19.47 133.24
N LYS A 163 -81.42 19.20 134.57
CA LYS A 163 -82.64 19.20 135.41
C LYS A 163 -82.60 20.05 136.69
N GLN A 164 -83.77 20.54 137.17
CA GLN A 164 -84.27 20.33 138.55
C GLN A 164 -85.74 20.78 138.78
N GLU A 165 -86.31 20.49 139.96
CA GLU A 165 -87.75 20.39 140.28
C GLU A 165 -88.01 20.67 141.79
N LYS A 166 -89.16 21.28 142.18
CA LYS A 166 -90.02 20.85 143.34
C LYS A 166 -91.15 21.82 143.79
N GLN A 167 -92.37 21.27 143.80
CA GLN A 167 -93.37 21.18 144.90
C GLN A 167 -93.74 22.37 145.81
N GLU A 168 -95.04 22.46 146.12
CA GLU A 168 -95.69 23.34 147.12
C GLU A 168 -96.63 22.51 148.03
N VAL A 169 -96.87 22.95 149.27
CA VAL A 169 -97.68 22.23 150.29
C VAL A 169 -98.60 23.19 151.07
N VAL A 170 -99.76 22.68 151.52
CA VAL A 170 -100.97 23.42 151.93
C VAL A 170 -101.19 23.40 153.47
N VAL A 171 -102.14 24.22 153.97
CA VAL A 171 -103.08 24.00 155.12
C VAL A 171 -103.06 25.06 156.26
N LYS A 172 -104.17 25.84 156.37
CA LYS A 172 -105.03 26.25 157.55
C LYS A 172 -104.37 26.67 158.90
N THR A 173 -104.95 27.38 159.88
CA THR A 173 -106.13 28.24 160.21
C THR A 173 -105.72 28.99 161.53
N GLY A 174 -106.31 30.05 162.07
CA GLY A 174 -107.67 30.63 162.07
C GLY A 174 -108.18 30.70 163.53
N SER A 175 -108.58 31.91 164.01
CA SER A 175 -109.13 32.24 165.37
C SER A 175 -108.28 31.85 166.62
N GLU A 176 -108.40 32.41 167.84
CA GLU A 176 -109.08 33.59 168.44
C GLU A 176 -108.42 33.90 169.81
N GLY A 177 -108.95 34.86 170.61
CA GLY A 177 -108.81 34.76 172.08
C GLY A 177 -107.79 35.68 172.77
N GLU A 178 -107.94 36.98 172.58
CA GLU A 178 -107.46 38.09 173.43
C GLU A 178 -107.01 37.75 174.88
N LYS A 179 -105.73 37.46 175.09
CA LYS A 179 -105.09 37.66 176.42
C LYS A 179 -103.56 37.79 176.48
N ASP A 180 -102.86 38.08 175.38
CA ASP A 180 -101.40 38.32 175.46
C ASP A 180 -100.81 39.18 174.32
N TYR A 181 -101.11 40.49 174.29
CA TYR A 181 -100.49 41.45 173.35
C TYR A 181 -98.95 41.43 173.41
N LYS A 182 -98.35 41.14 174.58
CA LYS A 182 -96.89 41.02 174.75
C LYS A 182 -96.31 39.76 174.11
N ARG A 183 -97.12 38.71 173.91
CA ARG A 183 -96.74 37.54 173.11
C ARG A 183 -96.94 37.78 171.62
N LEU A 184 -98.07 38.35 171.20
CA LEU A 184 -98.32 38.64 169.78
C LEU A 184 -97.27 39.60 169.19
N ILE A 185 -96.91 40.67 169.90
CA ILE A 185 -95.80 41.57 169.48
C ILE A 185 -94.47 40.81 169.40
N ARG A 186 -94.22 39.86 170.31
CA ARG A 186 -92.98 39.06 170.32
C ARG A 186 -92.94 38.02 169.21
N GLU A 187 -94.07 37.45 168.83
CA GLU A 187 -94.21 36.50 167.72
C GLU A 187 -94.24 37.19 166.35
N LEU A 188 -94.86 38.38 166.24
CA LEU A 188 -94.73 39.26 165.08
C LEU A 188 -93.31 39.80 164.92
N SER A 189 -92.60 40.10 166.02
CA SER A 189 -91.18 40.47 165.96
C SER A 189 -90.32 39.30 165.51
N LYS A 190 -90.60 38.07 165.97
CA LYS A 190 -89.94 36.85 165.49
C LYS A 190 -90.25 36.58 164.02
N SER A 191 -91.50 36.69 163.58
CA SER A 191 -91.87 36.44 162.19
C SER A 191 -91.32 37.52 161.26
N LYS A 192 -91.28 38.78 161.69
CA LYS A 192 -90.56 39.88 161.04
C LYS A 192 -89.07 39.57 160.90
N VAL A 193 -88.37 39.18 161.98
CA VAL A 193 -86.95 38.80 161.92
C VAL A 193 -86.72 37.55 161.05
N ILE A 194 -87.66 36.61 160.99
CA ILE A 194 -87.60 35.45 160.07
C ILE A 194 -87.84 35.89 158.63
N ALA A 195 -88.75 36.84 158.38
CA ALA A 195 -89.00 37.41 157.06
C ALA A 195 -87.81 38.24 156.58
N GLU A 196 -87.23 39.09 157.42
CA GLU A 196 -86.00 39.86 157.17
C GLU A 196 -84.81 38.94 156.91
N LYS A 197 -84.66 37.83 157.65
CA LYS A 197 -83.64 36.81 157.36
C LYS A 197 -83.89 36.08 156.04
N LYS A 198 -85.15 35.76 155.70
CA LYS A 198 -85.52 35.20 154.39
C LYS A 198 -85.30 36.20 153.25
N LEU A 199 -85.53 37.49 153.50
CA LEU A 199 -85.24 38.58 152.56
C LEU A 199 -83.73 38.65 152.35
N ALA A 200 -82.92 38.79 153.40
CA ALA A 200 -81.46 38.85 153.32
C ALA A 200 -80.81 37.59 152.71
N VAL A 201 -81.47 36.42 152.77
CA VAL A 201 -81.06 35.22 152.02
C VAL A 201 -81.41 35.35 150.54
N LYS A 202 -82.63 35.81 150.20
CA LYS A 202 -83.01 36.12 148.82
C LYS A 202 -82.17 37.24 148.21
N ASP A 203 -81.82 38.28 148.95
CA ASP A 203 -80.97 39.39 148.51
C ASP A 203 -79.55 38.89 148.21
N LYS A 204 -78.99 38.01 149.06
CA LYS A 204 -77.72 37.32 148.78
C LYS A 204 -77.78 36.39 147.57
N GLN A 205 -78.92 35.73 147.32
CA GLN A 205 -79.14 34.95 146.09
C GLN A 205 -79.28 35.86 144.86
N ILE A 206 -79.96 37.00 145.00
CA ILE A 206 -80.07 38.01 143.95
C ILE A 206 -78.69 38.59 143.62
N ASP A 207 -77.83 38.85 144.61
CA ASP A 207 -76.48 39.36 144.39
C ASP A 207 -75.51 38.30 143.85
N SER A 208 -75.65 37.02 144.22
CA SER A 208 -74.90 35.95 143.55
C SER A 208 -75.38 35.73 142.10
N HIS A 209 -76.69 35.84 141.85
CA HIS A 209 -77.25 35.76 140.51
C HIS A 209 -76.83 36.97 139.65
N LYS A 210 -76.83 38.20 140.18
CA LYS A 210 -76.29 39.39 139.49
C LYS A 210 -74.82 39.19 139.11
N LYS A 211 -73.98 38.72 140.03
CA LYS A 211 -72.57 38.40 139.73
C LYS A 211 -72.46 37.34 138.63
N ARG A 212 -73.27 36.28 138.70
CA ARG A 212 -73.26 35.23 137.68
C ARG A 212 -73.74 35.73 136.32
N ILE A 213 -74.73 36.62 136.27
CA ILE A 213 -75.16 37.32 135.06
C ILE A 213 -74.01 38.16 134.51
N GLN A 214 -73.34 38.97 135.33
CA GLN A 214 -72.21 39.82 134.91
C GLN A 214 -71.00 39.00 134.42
N GLU A 215 -70.72 37.84 135.03
CA GLU A 215 -69.73 36.87 134.55
C GLU A 215 -70.12 36.31 133.17
N LEU A 216 -71.38 35.90 132.99
CA LEU A 216 -71.90 35.36 131.74
C LEU A 216 -71.94 36.43 130.63
N GLU A 217 -72.29 37.67 130.95
CA GLU A 217 -72.22 38.82 130.05
C GLU A 217 -70.77 39.08 129.60
N SER A 218 -69.81 39.05 130.53
CA SER A 218 -68.38 39.19 130.19
C SER A 218 -67.85 38.03 129.34
N SER A 219 -68.29 36.80 129.59
CA SER A 219 -67.92 35.63 128.76
C SER A 219 -68.58 35.67 127.39
N LEU A 220 -69.84 36.09 127.31
CA LEU A 220 -70.58 36.28 126.07
C LEU A 220 -69.93 37.36 125.20
N GLU A 221 -69.47 38.46 125.79
CA GLU A 221 -68.78 39.52 125.03
C GLU A 221 -67.44 39.05 124.45
N LYS A 222 -66.67 38.25 125.20
CA LYS A 222 -65.45 37.61 124.68
C LYS A 222 -65.77 36.70 123.49
N HIS A 223 -66.77 35.82 123.63
CA HIS A 223 -67.17 34.92 122.56
C HIS A 223 -67.75 35.65 121.34
N LYS A 224 -68.39 36.82 121.49
CA LYS A 224 -68.76 37.69 120.35
C LYS A 224 -67.52 38.16 119.59
N VAL A 225 -66.50 38.65 120.29
CA VAL A 225 -65.25 39.14 119.69
C VAL A 225 -64.52 37.99 118.97
N GLU A 226 -64.43 36.82 119.59
CA GLU A 226 -63.87 35.59 119.00
C GLU A 226 -64.65 35.14 117.75
N LEU A 227 -65.99 35.17 117.80
CA LEU A 227 -66.83 34.89 116.64
C LEU A 227 -66.64 35.93 115.52
N GLU A 228 -66.36 37.20 115.85
CA GLU A 228 -66.14 38.24 114.86
C GLU A 228 -64.73 38.17 114.22
N SER A 229 -63.69 37.75 114.96
CA SER A 229 -62.39 37.44 114.37
C SER A 229 -62.46 36.20 113.46
N LEU A 230 -63.08 35.12 113.93
CA LEU A 230 -63.28 33.90 113.12
C LEU A 230 -64.11 34.17 111.85
N ARG A 231 -65.11 35.06 111.91
CA ARG A 231 -65.85 35.51 110.71
C ARG A 231 -64.97 36.25 109.72
N LYS A 232 -64.02 37.08 110.18
CA LYS A 232 -63.08 37.81 109.31
C LYS A 232 -62.09 36.85 108.64
N GLU A 233 -61.54 35.91 109.40
CA GLU A 233 -60.68 34.84 108.87
C GLU A 233 -61.41 33.93 107.86
N LEU A 234 -62.69 33.62 108.13
CA LEU A 234 -63.54 32.84 107.22
C LEU A 234 -63.78 33.58 105.89
N GLU A 235 -64.02 34.90 105.91
CA GLU A 235 -64.16 35.68 104.67
C GLU A 235 -62.82 35.89 103.94
N GLU A 236 -61.70 35.97 104.65
CA GLU A 236 -60.38 36.05 104.00
C GLU A 236 -59.96 34.71 103.38
N THR A 237 -60.30 33.57 104.01
CA THR A 237 -60.06 32.23 103.44
C THR A 237 -60.99 31.94 102.27
N LYS A 238 -62.28 32.32 102.32
CA LYS A 238 -63.19 32.28 101.16
C LYS A 238 -62.64 33.07 99.97
N LYS A 239 -62.15 34.31 100.16
CA LYS A 239 -61.55 35.12 99.08
C LYS A 239 -60.31 34.45 98.48
N LYS A 240 -59.45 33.87 99.31
CA LYS A 240 -58.26 33.11 98.86
C LYS A 240 -58.62 31.81 98.15
N LEU A 241 -59.77 31.21 98.46
CA LEU A 241 -60.30 30.02 97.80
C LEU A 241 -60.90 30.38 96.43
N PHE A 242 -61.73 31.42 96.35
CA PHE A 242 -62.32 31.91 95.10
C PHE A 242 -61.26 32.33 94.06
N GLU A 243 -60.19 33.03 94.47
CA GLU A 243 -59.11 33.38 93.54
C GLU A 243 -58.29 32.14 93.12
N ARG A 244 -58.24 31.07 93.93
CA ARG A 244 -57.65 29.79 93.53
C ARG A 244 -58.53 29.04 92.51
N GLU A 245 -59.84 29.01 92.73
CA GLU A 245 -60.82 28.42 91.78
C GLU A 245 -60.68 29.10 90.42
N ARG A 246 -60.69 30.44 90.39
CA ARG A 246 -60.46 31.24 89.18
C ARG A 246 -59.15 30.92 88.46
N ILE A 247 -58.04 30.75 89.20
CA ILE A 247 -56.74 30.36 88.63
C ILE A 247 -56.75 28.91 88.09
N VAL A 248 -57.55 28.02 88.69
CA VAL A 248 -57.76 26.65 88.18
C VAL A 248 -58.55 26.69 86.88
N ASP A 249 -59.65 27.45 86.81
CA ASP A 249 -60.46 27.63 85.59
C ASP A 249 -59.65 28.20 84.43
N GLU A 250 -58.83 29.22 84.69
CA GLU A 250 -57.95 29.84 83.68
C GLU A 250 -56.95 28.82 83.11
N LYS A 251 -56.28 28.06 83.98
CA LYS A 251 -55.35 26.98 83.60
C LYS A 251 -56.03 25.81 82.90
N LEU A 252 -57.25 25.46 83.30
CA LEU A 252 -58.04 24.43 82.63
C LEU A 252 -58.44 24.89 81.23
N SER A 253 -58.75 26.19 81.05
CA SER A 253 -58.93 26.79 79.72
C SER A 253 -57.65 26.74 78.86
N GLU A 254 -56.46 26.90 79.44
CA GLU A 254 -55.19 26.74 78.73
C GLU A 254 -54.90 25.29 78.34
N LEU A 255 -55.13 24.35 79.26
CA LEU A 255 -54.93 22.93 79.01
C LEU A 255 -55.82 22.44 77.87
N ASN A 256 -57.10 22.79 77.88
CA ASN A 256 -58.04 22.42 76.81
C ASN A 256 -57.62 22.98 75.44
N LYS A 257 -57.06 24.21 75.39
CA LYS A 257 -56.48 24.80 74.15
C LYS A 257 -55.25 24.01 73.69
N LYS A 258 -54.33 23.69 74.60
CA LYS A 258 -53.10 22.92 74.31
C LYS A 258 -53.42 21.49 73.87
N GLU A 259 -54.45 20.86 74.44
CA GLU A 259 -54.93 19.54 74.04
C GLU A 259 -55.53 19.55 72.63
N ALA A 260 -56.33 20.56 72.28
CA ALA A 260 -56.83 20.74 70.92
C ALA A 260 -55.68 20.94 69.91
N GLU A 261 -54.70 21.80 70.22
CA GLU A 261 -53.49 21.96 69.40
C GLU A 261 -52.70 20.64 69.22
N LEU A 262 -52.60 19.81 70.26
CA LEU A 262 -51.91 18.52 70.19
C LEU A 262 -52.66 17.53 69.29
N LYS A 263 -53.99 17.44 69.43
CA LYS A 263 -54.85 16.61 68.57
C LYS A 263 -54.77 17.02 67.10
N ASP A 264 -54.60 18.31 66.79
CA ASP A 264 -54.41 18.76 65.41
C ASP A 264 -52.99 18.50 64.88
N LYS A 265 -51.96 18.61 65.73
CA LYS A 265 -50.58 18.21 65.39
C LYS A 265 -50.48 16.70 65.13
N GLU A 266 -51.19 15.89 65.92
CA GLU A 266 -51.29 14.44 65.76
C GLU A 266 -51.93 14.05 64.41
N LYS A 267 -53.06 14.67 64.02
CA LYS A 267 -53.68 14.49 62.70
C LYS A 267 -52.71 14.83 61.55
N ILE A 268 -51.86 15.85 61.71
CA ILE A 268 -50.85 16.22 60.71
C ILE A 268 -49.72 15.18 60.64
N ILE A 269 -49.28 14.64 61.79
CA ILE A 269 -48.27 13.58 61.87
C ILE A 269 -48.78 12.29 61.22
N LEU A 270 -50.03 11.91 61.45
CA LEU A 270 -50.65 10.73 60.83
C LEU A 270 -50.69 10.84 59.30
N LYS A 271 -51.15 11.98 58.74
CA LYS A 271 -51.11 12.24 57.30
C LYS A 271 -49.69 12.18 56.73
N ARG A 272 -48.71 12.78 57.42
CA ARG A 272 -47.29 12.70 57.06
C ARG A 272 -46.75 11.27 57.08
N PHE A 273 -47.24 10.42 57.97
CA PHE A 273 -46.85 9.01 58.03
C PHE A 273 -47.44 8.21 56.85
N GLU A 274 -48.69 8.48 56.46
CA GLU A 274 -49.32 7.90 55.26
C GLU A 274 -48.61 8.34 53.96
N GLU A 275 -48.27 9.63 53.84
CA GLU A 275 -47.45 10.18 52.75
C GLU A 275 -46.07 9.49 52.67
N LEU A 276 -45.40 9.30 53.81
CA LEU A 276 -44.09 8.62 53.88
C LEU A 276 -44.18 7.12 53.58
N LYS A 277 -45.30 6.46 53.94
CA LYS A 277 -45.55 5.05 53.61
C LYS A 277 -45.73 4.87 52.10
N SER A 278 -46.60 5.67 51.48
CA SER A 278 -46.85 5.60 50.03
C SER A 278 -45.61 5.97 49.20
N THR A 279 -44.86 7.00 49.61
CA THR A 279 -43.62 7.37 48.91
C THR A 279 -42.50 6.33 49.09
N LYS A 280 -42.49 5.58 50.20
CA LYS A 280 -41.61 4.41 50.35
C LYS A 280 -42.04 3.25 49.45
N GLU A 281 -43.33 2.91 49.40
CA GLU A 281 -43.85 1.82 48.55
C GLU A 281 -43.50 2.07 47.06
N LEU A 282 -43.63 3.32 46.59
CA LEU A 282 -43.19 3.73 45.26
C LEU A 282 -41.66 3.65 45.05
N LEU A 283 -40.86 3.89 46.10
CA LEU A 283 -39.40 3.74 46.03
C LEU A 283 -39.00 2.25 45.95
N ASP A 284 -39.58 1.40 46.80
CA ASP A 284 -39.37 -0.04 46.81
C ASP A 284 -39.73 -0.66 45.42
N GLU A 285 -40.82 -0.18 44.77
CA GLU A 285 -41.16 -0.52 43.38
C GLU A 285 -40.10 -0.09 42.36
N LYS A 286 -39.57 1.15 42.47
CA LYS A 286 -38.55 1.65 41.52
C LYS A 286 -37.19 1.01 41.70
N GLU A 287 -36.80 0.63 42.92
CA GLU A 287 -35.61 -0.19 43.14
C GLU A 287 -35.77 -1.57 42.49
N ALA A 288 -36.94 -2.21 42.60
CA ALA A 288 -37.24 -3.46 41.90
C ALA A 288 -37.25 -3.31 40.36
N GLU A 289 -37.73 -2.18 39.82
CA GLU A 289 -37.66 -1.88 38.38
C GLU A 289 -36.20 -1.70 37.90
N ILE A 290 -35.36 -1.02 38.70
CA ILE A 290 -33.94 -0.82 38.41
C ILE A 290 -33.18 -2.16 38.44
N VAL A 291 -33.41 -3.02 39.43
CA VAL A 291 -32.76 -4.34 39.52
C VAL A 291 -33.10 -5.21 38.29
N LYS A 292 -34.36 -5.21 37.84
CA LYS A 292 -34.75 -5.92 36.60
C LYS A 292 -33.99 -5.41 35.37
N LYS A 293 -33.80 -4.08 35.24
CA LYS A 293 -33.05 -3.48 34.13
C LYS A 293 -31.55 -3.75 34.20
N LEU A 294 -30.96 -3.80 35.41
CA LEU A 294 -29.55 -4.16 35.60
C LEU A 294 -29.30 -5.61 35.17
N ASN A 295 -30.14 -6.56 35.61
CA ASN A 295 -30.01 -7.96 35.21
C ASN A 295 -30.10 -8.14 33.68
N ALA A 296 -31.06 -7.48 33.03
CA ALA A 296 -31.19 -7.50 31.57
C ALA A 296 -29.96 -6.93 30.84
N LEU A 297 -29.35 -5.85 31.36
CA LEU A 297 -28.12 -5.28 30.81
C LEU A 297 -26.90 -6.20 31.03
N ASP A 298 -26.83 -6.94 32.14
CA ASP A 298 -25.78 -7.95 32.35
C ASP A 298 -25.97 -9.18 31.45
N GLU A 299 -27.21 -9.58 31.15
CA GLU A 299 -27.53 -10.61 30.15
C GLU A 299 -27.12 -10.14 28.73
N GLU A 300 -27.52 -8.93 28.31
CA GLU A 300 -27.10 -8.34 27.03
C GLU A 300 -25.57 -8.25 26.92
N ARG A 301 -24.88 -7.87 28.00
CA ARG A 301 -23.42 -7.80 28.07
C ARG A 301 -22.75 -9.17 27.95
N GLN A 302 -23.32 -10.22 28.56
CA GLN A 302 -22.82 -11.59 28.38
C GLN A 302 -22.96 -12.05 26.93
N MET A 303 -24.12 -11.79 26.31
CA MET A 303 -24.36 -12.10 24.89
C MET A 303 -23.48 -11.29 23.93
N LEU A 304 -23.06 -10.07 24.32
CA LEU A 304 -22.12 -9.26 23.55
C LEU A 304 -20.70 -9.83 23.62
N ASN A 305 -20.22 -10.18 24.82
CA ASN A 305 -18.90 -10.78 25.01
C ASN A 305 -18.76 -12.10 24.21
N GLN A 306 -19.78 -12.96 24.24
CA GLN A 306 -19.79 -14.22 23.45
C GLN A 306 -19.61 -13.97 21.95
N LYS A 307 -20.27 -12.93 21.41
CA LYS A 307 -20.11 -12.53 20.00
C LYS A 307 -18.75 -11.90 19.70
N GLU A 308 -18.15 -11.21 20.67
CA GLU A 308 -16.78 -10.71 20.55
C GLU A 308 -15.78 -11.88 20.47
N ASP A 309 -15.92 -12.91 21.29
CA ASP A 309 -15.14 -14.15 21.23
C ASP A 309 -15.32 -14.87 19.87
N GLU A 310 -16.56 -15.05 19.38
CA GLU A 310 -16.85 -15.62 18.05
C GLU A 310 -16.17 -14.84 16.91
N ILE A 311 -16.22 -13.50 16.97
CA ILE A 311 -15.56 -12.62 15.98
C ILE A 311 -14.04 -12.78 16.06
N VAL A 312 -13.47 -12.83 17.27
CA VAL A 312 -12.03 -13.04 17.50
C VAL A 312 -11.58 -14.41 16.98
N GLU A 313 -12.38 -15.46 17.11
CA GLU A 313 -12.12 -16.77 16.50
C GLU A 313 -12.14 -16.69 14.97
N ARG A 314 -13.19 -16.10 14.37
CA ARG A 314 -13.31 -15.98 12.92
C ARG A 314 -12.19 -15.13 12.30
N VAL A 315 -11.69 -14.12 13.01
CA VAL A 315 -10.51 -13.33 12.59
C VAL A 315 -9.24 -14.18 12.57
N LYS A 316 -9.02 -15.08 13.55
CA LYS A 316 -7.88 -16.03 13.53
C LYS A 316 -7.95 -16.95 12.32
N GLU A 317 -9.13 -17.48 11.99
CA GLU A 317 -9.34 -18.32 10.80
C GLU A 317 -9.02 -17.57 9.51
N LEU A 318 -9.55 -16.36 9.34
CA LEU A 318 -9.34 -15.52 8.17
C LEU A 318 -7.86 -15.16 7.96
N GLU A 319 -7.09 -14.93 9.04
CA GLU A 319 -5.65 -14.71 8.94
C GLU A 319 -4.92 -15.99 8.47
N VAL A 320 -5.34 -17.18 8.92
CA VAL A 320 -4.83 -18.47 8.42
C VAL A 320 -5.17 -18.66 6.93
N GLU A 321 -6.37 -18.28 6.49
CA GLU A 321 -6.77 -18.33 5.07
C GLU A 321 -5.98 -17.35 4.20
N LYS A 322 -5.85 -16.09 4.63
CA LYS A 322 -4.97 -15.06 4.02
C LYS A 322 -3.53 -15.54 3.86
N ASN A 323 -2.99 -16.26 4.85
CA ASN A 323 -1.66 -16.87 4.77
C ASN A 323 -1.59 -18.09 3.82
N LYS A 324 -2.69 -18.83 3.59
CA LYS A 324 -2.77 -19.83 2.51
C LYS A 324 -2.79 -19.15 1.14
N VAL A 325 -3.58 -18.09 0.96
CA VAL A 325 -3.68 -17.31 -0.29
C VAL A 325 -2.33 -16.72 -0.69
N SER A 326 -1.61 -16.05 0.21
CA SER A 326 -0.28 -15.48 -0.11
C SER A 326 0.76 -16.54 -0.50
N LYS A 327 0.64 -17.78 0.00
CA LYS A 327 1.48 -18.91 -0.44
C LYS A 327 1.10 -19.42 -1.84
N LEU A 328 -0.16 -19.31 -2.24
CA LEU A 328 -0.63 -19.64 -3.61
C LEU A 328 -0.24 -18.55 -4.61
N GLU A 329 -0.37 -17.27 -4.25
CA GLU A 329 0.06 -16.13 -5.08
C GLU A 329 1.54 -16.20 -5.44
N ARG A 330 2.42 -16.55 -4.48
CA ARG A 330 3.86 -16.73 -4.73
C ARG A 330 4.11 -17.85 -5.76
N LYS A 331 3.47 -19.01 -5.59
CA LYS A 331 3.55 -20.14 -6.53
C LYS A 331 3.00 -19.80 -7.92
N LEU A 332 1.93 -18.99 -8.00
CA LEU A 332 1.37 -18.51 -9.26
C LEU A 332 2.35 -17.57 -9.98
N ASN A 333 2.94 -16.60 -9.26
CA ASN A 333 3.95 -15.69 -9.78
C ASN A 333 5.23 -16.43 -10.24
N GLU A 334 5.65 -17.48 -9.54
CA GLU A 334 6.74 -18.36 -9.96
C GLU A 334 6.43 -19.11 -11.25
N ARG A 335 5.24 -19.71 -11.36
CA ARG A 335 4.76 -20.35 -12.61
C ARG A 335 4.66 -19.36 -13.76
N MET A 336 4.18 -18.15 -13.52
CA MET A 336 4.10 -17.08 -14.53
C MET A 336 5.49 -16.68 -15.04
N LYS A 337 6.49 -16.54 -14.15
CA LYS A 337 7.89 -16.34 -14.52
C LYS A 337 8.49 -17.51 -15.31
N GLN A 338 8.06 -18.75 -15.04
CA GLN A 338 8.47 -19.93 -15.83
C GLN A 338 7.83 -19.92 -17.22
N LEU A 339 6.53 -19.60 -17.33
CA LEU A 339 5.83 -19.51 -18.62
C LEU A 339 6.42 -18.43 -19.53
N LEU A 340 6.76 -17.26 -19.01
CA LEU A 340 7.44 -16.20 -19.78
C LEU A 340 8.81 -16.67 -20.33
N LYS A 341 9.57 -17.46 -19.56
CA LYS A 341 10.83 -18.07 -20.02
C LYS A 341 10.62 -19.16 -21.09
N LEU A 342 9.45 -19.82 -21.11
CA LEU A 342 9.11 -20.80 -22.14
C LEU A 342 8.62 -20.12 -23.43
N ASP A 343 7.80 -19.08 -23.33
CA ASP A 343 7.35 -18.25 -24.46
C ASP A 343 8.54 -17.61 -25.20
N ALA A 344 9.51 -17.05 -24.47
CA ALA A 344 10.76 -16.55 -25.06
C ALA A 344 11.49 -17.63 -25.88
N LYS A 345 11.67 -18.83 -25.30
CA LYS A 345 12.30 -19.98 -25.99
C LYS A 345 11.49 -20.49 -27.18
N ILE A 346 10.17 -20.34 -27.17
CA ILE A 346 9.29 -20.68 -28.30
C ILE A 346 9.49 -19.66 -29.43
N LYS A 347 9.55 -18.36 -29.11
CA LYS A 347 9.83 -17.28 -30.07
C LYS A 347 11.20 -17.44 -30.74
N GLU A 348 12.24 -17.73 -29.96
CA GLU A 348 13.58 -18.07 -30.46
C GLU A 348 13.55 -19.27 -31.43
N LYS A 349 12.89 -20.37 -31.04
CA LYS A 349 12.74 -21.56 -31.88
C LYS A 349 11.95 -21.30 -33.16
N ASN A 350 10.92 -20.46 -33.10
CA ASN A 350 10.09 -20.13 -34.26
C ASN A 350 10.85 -19.30 -35.30
N GLU A 351 11.64 -18.30 -34.89
CA GLU A 351 12.53 -17.59 -35.84
C GLU A 351 13.66 -18.48 -36.36
N ALA A 352 14.22 -19.37 -35.54
CA ALA A 352 15.19 -20.36 -35.99
C ALA A 352 14.59 -21.34 -37.03
N LEU A 353 13.33 -21.76 -36.85
CA LEU A 353 12.58 -22.62 -37.77
C LEU A 353 12.27 -21.89 -39.08
N LYS A 354 11.71 -20.67 -39.01
CA LYS A 354 11.46 -19.77 -40.14
C LYS A 354 12.73 -19.47 -40.96
N ASN A 355 13.89 -19.39 -40.31
CA ASN A 355 15.18 -19.25 -41.01
C ASN A 355 15.71 -20.57 -41.59
N ARG A 356 15.38 -21.73 -41.00
CA ARG A 356 15.62 -23.05 -41.63
C ARG A 356 14.73 -23.27 -42.85
N GLU A 357 13.45 -22.90 -42.80
CA GLU A 357 12.55 -22.97 -43.96
C GLU A 357 13.08 -22.16 -45.15
N LYS A 358 13.57 -20.94 -44.93
CA LYS A 358 14.20 -20.12 -46.00
C LYS A 358 15.38 -20.86 -46.65
N LYS A 359 16.20 -21.58 -45.86
CA LYS A 359 17.31 -22.39 -46.36
C LYS A 359 16.83 -23.63 -47.12
N VAL A 360 15.81 -24.33 -46.62
CA VAL A 360 15.19 -25.47 -47.33
C VAL A 360 14.62 -25.01 -48.68
N LYS A 361 13.85 -23.91 -48.71
CA LYS A 361 13.29 -23.29 -49.92
C LYS A 361 14.38 -22.82 -50.92
N LEU A 362 15.60 -22.56 -50.47
CA LEU A 362 16.75 -22.30 -51.36
C LEU A 362 17.32 -23.61 -51.93
N ILE A 363 17.51 -24.63 -51.08
CA ILE A 363 18.01 -25.96 -51.47
C ILE A 363 17.04 -26.62 -52.47
N GLU A 364 15.72 -26.54 -52.25
CA GLU A 364 14.68 -27.02 -53.18
C GLU A 364 14.85 -26.41 -54.58
N ARG A 365 15.10 -25.10 -54.67
CA ARG A 365 15.35 -24.40 -55.95
C ARG A 365 16.65 -24.87 -56.60
N GLU A 366 17.69 -25.14 -55.83
CA GLU A 366 18.94 -25.72 -56.35
C GLU A 366 18.78 -27.15 -56.83
N VAL A 367 18.06 -27.99 -56.08
CA VAL A 367 17.74 -29.36 -56.47
C VAL A 367 16.90 -29.35 -57.75
N ALA A 368 15.90 -28.49 -57.87
CA ALA A 368 15.14 -28.31 -59.11
C ALA A 368 16.02 -27.88 -60.30
N LYS A 369 16.99 -26.96 -60.10
CA LYS A 369 17.99 -26.60 -61.12
C LYS A 369 18.89 -27.79 -61.50
N LYS A 370 19.35 -28.58 -60.52
CA LYS A 370 20.18 -29.79 -60.72
C LYS A 370 19.40 -30.88 -61.47
N LEU A 371 18.13 -31.11 -61.12
CA LEU A 371 17.24 -32.05 -61.80
C LEU A 371 17.02 -31.66 -63.27
N LYS A 372 16.76 -30.39 -63.58
CA LYS A 372 16.68 -29.91 -64.98
C LYS A 372 17.98 -30.15 -65.78
N LYS A 373 19.15 -29.98 -65.14
CA LYS A 373 20.44 -30.33 -65.78
C LYS A 373 20.53 -31.85 -66.04
N ILE A 374 20.18 -32.69 -65.07
CA ILE A 374 20.16 -34.16 -65.21
C ILE A 374 19.19 -34.58 -66.31
N GLU A 375 18.04 -33.93 -66.45
CA GLU A 375 17.07 -34.17 -67.51
C GLU A 375 17.63 -33.85 -68.91
N THR A 376 18.29 -32.70 -69.09
CA THR A 376 18.99 -32.43 -70.36
C THR A 376 20.11 -33.44 -70.65
N GLY A 377 20.80 -33.95 -69.61
CA GLY A 377 21.76 -35.05 -69.71
C GLY A 377 21.11 -36.37 -70.14
N ARG A 378 19.92 -36.70 -69.61
CA ARG A 378 19.11 -37.85 -70.04
C ARG A 378 18.68 -37.71 -71.50
N ASP A 379 18.36 -36.52 -71.97
CA ASP A 379 18.03 -36.30 -73.38
C ASP A 379 19.24 -36.37 -74.33
N ILE A 380 20.44 -36.05 -73.85
CA ILE A 380 21.69 -36.35 -74.56
C ILE A 380 21.91 -37.87 -74.61
N LEU A 381 21.67 -38.59 -73.51
CA LEU A 381 21.73 -40.06 -73.49
C LEU A 381 20.69 -40.70 -74.45
N LYS A 382 19.46 -40.18 -74.54
CA LYS A 382 18.47 -40.61 -75.56
C LYS A 382 18.93 -40.38 -77.00
N LYS A 383 19.79 -39.37 -77.24
CA LYS A 383 20.38 -39.08 -78.56
C LYS A 383 21.61 -39.97 -78.85
N LEU A 384 22.29 -40.47 -77.82
CA LEU A 384 23.54 -41.24 -77.95
C LEU A 384 23.40 -42.44 -78.90
N PRO A 385 22.38 -43.32 -78.83
CA PRO A 385 22.25 -44.46 -79.75
C PRO A 385 22.03 -44.05 -81.22
N LYS A 386 21.46 -42.85 -81.48
CA LYS A 386 21.33 -42.31 -82.84
C LYS A 386 22.68 -41.81 -83.36
N LEU A 387 23.49 -41.20 -82.49
CA LEU A 387 24.85 -40.76 -82.80
C LEU A 387 25.80 -41.95 -82.99
N GLU A 388 25.71 -42.95 -82.12
CA GLU A 388 26.46 -44.21 -82.20
C GLU A 388 26.12 -44.99 -83.48
N LYS A 389 24.84 -45.05 -83.88
CA LYS A 389 24.45 -45.62 -85.17
C LYS A 389 25.00 -44.82 -86.37
N LYS A 390 25.16 -43.50 -86.27
CA LYS A 390 25.87 -42.70 -87.29
C LYS A 390 27.37 -43.00 -87.30
N TYR A 391 28.01 -43.04 -86.13
CA TYR A 391 29.44 -43.37 -85.99
C TYR A 391 29.76 -44.76 -86.53
N LYS A 392 28.96 -45.78 -86.17
CA LYS A 392 29.08 -47.15 -86.71
C LYS A 392 28.79 -47.27 -88.22
N LYS A 393 28.10 -46.30 -88.84
CA LYS A 393 28.05 -46.19 -90.31
C LYS A 393 29.34 -45.61 -90.86
N LEU A 394 29.80 -44.47 -90.33
CA LEU A 394 31.04 -43.81 -90.75
C LEU A 394 32.27 -44.74 -90.62
N VAL A 395 32.38 -45.49 -89.52
CA VAL A 395 33.43 -46.51 -89.29
C VAL A 395 33.32 -47.71 -90.24
N ARG A 396 32.16 -47.95 -90.88
CA ARG A 396 32.00 -48.92 -91.98
C ARG A 396 32.23 -48.32 -93.37
N GLU A 397 32.36 -47.00 -93.47
CA GLU A 397 32.63 -46.26 -94.70
C GLU A 397 34.12 -45.91 -94.82
N VAL A 398 34.79 -45.58 -93.71
CA VAL A 398 36.24 -45.32 -93.65
C VAL A 398 37.06 -46.46 -94.28
N PRO A 399 36.92 -47.76 -93.90
CA PRO A 399 37.63 -48.86 -94.57
C PRO A 399 37.30 -49.05 -96.06
N LYS A 400 36.15 -48.54 -96.54
CA LYS A 400 35.80 -48.56 -97.97
C LYS A 400 36.49 -47.43 -98.71
N LEU A 401 36.63 -46.26 -98.08
CA LEU A 401 37.38 -45.12 -98.61
C LEU A 401 38.89 -45.40 -98.56
N GLU A 402 39.40 -46.00 -97.49
CA GLU A 402 40.80 -46.46 -97.38
C GLU A 402 41.13 -47.51 -98.44
N LYS A 403 40.26 -48.50 -98.69
CA LYS A 403 40.46 -49.45 -99.80
C LYS A 403 40.44 -48.77 -101.17
N LYS A 404 39.55 -47.80 -101.41
CA LYS A 404 39.55 -47.01 -102.65
C LYS A 404 40.84 -46.18 -102.79
N LEU A 405 41.31 -45.58 -101.70
CA LEU A 405 42.57 -44.83 -101.66
C LEU A 405 43.77 -45.73 -101.92
N SER A 406 43.83 -46.91 -101.32
CA SER A 406 44.87 -47.91 -101.54
C SER A 406 44.95 -48.32 -103.02
N VAL A 407 43.82 -48.60 -103.66
CA VAL A 407 43.77 -48.93 -105.11
C VAL A 407 44.27 -47.77 -105.97
N LEU A 408 43.95 -46.53 -105.62
CA LEU A 408 44.46 -45.33 -106.31
C LEU A 408 45.97 -45.13 -106.08
N VAL A 409 46.48 -45.42 -104.87
CA VAL A 409 47.92 -45.36 -104.54
C VAL A 409 48.70 -46.46 -105.29
N GLU A 410 48.17 -47.69 -105.35
CA GLU A 410 48.76 -48.80 -106.13
C GLU A 410 48.84 -48.46 -107.62
N LYS A 411 47.78 -47.84 -108.16
CA LYS A 411 47.72 -47.34 -109.54
C LYS A 411 48.74 -46.24 -109.80
N HIS A 412 48.82 -45.22 -108.94
CA HIS A 412 49.83 -44.17 -109.08
C HIS A 412 51.27 -44.66 -108.85
N LYS A 413 51.47 -45.69 -108.01
CA LYS A 413 52.79 -46.32 -107.82
C LYS A 413 53.24 -47.03 -109.10
N SER A 414 52.38 -47.87 -109.70
CA SER A 414 52.68 -48.56 -110.95
C SER A 414 52.84 -47.60 -112.14
N GLU A 415 52.05 -46.52 -112.21
CA GLU A 415 52.27 -45.42 -113.15
C GLU A 415 53.65 -44.75 -112.94
N LYS A 416 54.01 -44.42 -111.70
CA LYS A 416 55.32 -43.80 -111.38
C LYS A 416 56.50 -44.73 -111.68
N GLU A 417 56.38 -46.03 -111.44
CA GLU A 417 57.39 -47.01 -111.83
C GLU A 417 57.53 -47.15 -113.36
N SER A 418 56.43 -46.98 -114.11
CA SER A 418 56.48 -46.95 -115.58
C SER A 418 57.18 -45.69 -116.11
N LEU A 419 56.98 -44.54 -115.45
CA LEU A 419 57.66 -43.28 -115.77
C LEU A 419 59.15 -43.35 -115.44
N ALA A 420 59.52 -43.83 -114.25
CA ALA A 420 60.93 -43.97 -113.86
C ALA A 420 61.73 -44.89 -114.81
N LYS A 421 61.11 -45.97 -115.32
CA LYS A 421 61.71 -46.83 -116.35
C LYS A 421 61.91 -46.08 -117.69
N ARG A 422 61.00 -45.17 -118.04
CA ARG A 422 61.08 -44.33 -119.24
C ARG A 422 62.15 -43.23 -119.11
N GLU A 423 62.27 -42.63 -117.94
CA GLU A 423 63.32 -41.65 -117.59
C GLU A 423 64.72 -42.30 -117.63
N ALA A 424 64.87 -43.49 -117.03
CA ALA A 424 66.13 -44.24 -117.09
C ALA A 424 66.55 -44.60 -118.54
N ALA A 425 65.58 -44.98 -119.39
CA ALA A 425 65.83 -45.25 -120.80
C ALA A 425 66.21 -44.00 -121.62
N LEU A 426 65.73 -42.81 -121.23
CA LEU A 426 66.16 -41.53 -121.81
C LEU A 426 67.59 -41.18 -121.37
N SER A 427 67.91 -41.31 -120.08
CA SER A 427 69.26 -41.03 -119.56
C SER A 427 70.34 -41.95 -120.15
N LEU A 428 70.00 -43.20 -120.48
CA LEU A 428 70.87 -44.09 -121.26
C LEU A 428 71.15 -43.54 -122.67
N LYS A 429 70.13 -43.07 -123.38
CA LYS A 429 70.30 -42.45 -124.72
C LYS A 429 71.06 -41.14 -124.68
N GLU A 430 70.92 -40.34 -123.62
CA GLU A 430 71.72 -39.12 -123.42
C GLU A 430 73.21 -39.44 -123.26
N LYS A 431 73.56 -40.55 -122.60
CA LYS A 431 74.95 -41.03 -122.54
C LYS A 431 75.46 -41.54 -123.89
N GLU A 432 74.67 -42.33 -124.62
CA GLU A 432 75.01 -42.77 -125.98
C GLU A 432 75.23 -41.60 -126.96
N LEU A 433 74.50 -40.50 -126.76
CA LEU A 433 74.66 -39.27 -127.54
C LEU A 433 75.96 -38.53 -127.15
N LYS A 434 76.24 -38.34 -125.85
CA LYS A 434 77.52 -37.74 -125.41
C LYS A 434 78.74 -38.51 -125.89
N GLU A 435 78.72 -39.84 -125.80
CA GLU A 435 79.81 -40.67 -126.34
C GLU A 435 79.96 -40.52 -127.86
N ARG A 436 78.88 -40.26 -128.61
CA ARG A 436 78.96 -39.94 -130.05
C ARG A 436 79.55 -38.56 -130.28
N GLU A 437 79.22 -37.57 -129.44
CA GLU A 437 79.74 -36.21 -129.54
C GLU A 437 81.25 -36.17 -129.26
N GLU A 438 81.74 -36.81 -128.19
CA GLU A 438 83.20 -36.91 -127.90
C GLU A 438 83.96 -37.59 -129.05
N LYS A 439 83.43 -38.71 -129.58
CA LYS A 439 84.00 -39.45 -130.72
C LYS A 439 83.91 -38.68 -132.06
N LEU A 440 83.20 -37.55 -132.09
CA LEU A 440 83.11 -36.64 -133.22
C LEU A 440 84.05 -35.43 -133.02
N GLU A 441 84.20 -34.94 -131.79
CA GLU A 441 85.15 -33.88 -131.44
C GLU A 441 86.61 -34.35 -131.57
N GLU A 442 86.92 -35.58 -131.14
CA GLU A 442 88.21 -36.22 -131.43
C GLU A 442 88.57 -36.20 -132.92
N LYS A 443 87.57 -36.39 -133.79
CA LYS A 443 87.78 -36.37 -135.25
C LYS A 443 88.05 -34.96 -135.76
N LYS A 444 87.39 -33.94 -135.20
CA LYS A 444 87.70 -32.53 -135.50
C LYS A 444 89.12 -32.17 -135.06
N GLU A 445 89.54 -32.56 -133.85
CA GLU A 445 90.91 -32.33 -133.37
C GLU A 445 91.97 -32.95 -134.28
N ARG A 446 91.78 -34.21 -134.70
CA ARG A 446 92.69 -34.90 -135.62
C ARG A 446 92.77 -34.17 -136.96
N LEU A 447 91.65 -33.67 -137.47
CA LEU A 447 91.56 -32.91 -138.72
C LEU A 447 92.27 -31.54 -138.59
N LEU A 448 92.08 -30.84 -137.47
CA LEU A 448 92.77 -29.57 -137.15
C LEU A 448 94.30 -29.76 -137.05
N LYS A 449 94.76 -30.86 -136.42
CA LYS A 449 96.19 -31.24 -136.33
C LYS A 449 96.81 -31.68 -137.67
N ILE A 450 96.00 -31.98 -138.69
CA ILE A 450 96.46 -32.17 -140.07
C ILE A 450 96.50 -30.82 -140.79
N GLN A 451 95.47 -29.99 -140.62
CA GLN A 451 95.36 -28.66 -141.22
C GLN A 451 96.51 -27.73 -140.82
N TYR A 452 96.92 -27.73 -139.55
CA TYR A 452 98.10 -26.97 -139.10
C TYR A 452 99.41 -27.44 -139.75
N ARG A 453 99.59 -28.75 -139.95
CA ARG A 453 100.80 -29.33 -140.53
C ARG A 453 100.97 -28.93 -142.00
N LEU A 454 99.87 -28.98 -142.76
CA LEU A 454 99.80 -28.49 -144.15
C LEU A 454 100.10 -26.98 -144.24
N LEU A 455 99.75 -26.21 -143.22
CA LEU A 455 100.06 -24.77 -143.16
C LEU A 455 101.55 -24.51 -142.91
N GLU A 456 102.20 -25.28 -142.03
CA GLU A 456 103.66 -25.21 -141.82
C GLU A 456 104.45 -25.62 -143.07
N GLU A 457 104.02 -26.67 -143.77
CA GLU A 457 104.63 -27.11 -145.03
C GLU A 457 104.48 -26.06 -146.13
N LYS A 458 103.29 -25.44 -146.26
CA LYS A 458 103.06 -24.32 -147.19
C LYS A 458 103.96 -23.12 -146.88
N ASN A 459 104.08 -22.73 -145.61
CA ASN A 459 104.90 -21.58 -145.21
C ASN A 459 106.39 -21.81 -145.49
N LYS A 460 106.92 -23.03 -145.26
CA LYS A 460 108.30 -23.40 -145.61
C LYS A 460 108.57 -23.27 -147.11
N LEU A 461 107.65 -23.76 -147.95
CA LEU A 461 107.74 -23.62 -149.41
C LEU A 461 107.71 -22.15 -149.86
N GLU A 462 106.96 -21.28 -149.17
CA GLU A 462 106.92 -19.84 -149.45
C GLU A 462 108.21 -19.11 -149.01
N GLU A 463 108.86 -19.52 -147.91
CA GLU A 463 110.18 -19.00 -147.53
C GLU A 463 111.32 -19.43 -148.48
N GLU A 464 111.30 -20.68 -148.97
CA GLU A 464 112.29 -21.15 -149.95
C GLU A 464 112.14 -20.43 -151.29
N ARG A 465 110.88 -20.17 -151.70
CA ARG A 465 110.55 -19.33 -152.86
C ARG A 465 111.10 -17.90 -152.72
N LEU A 466 111.07 -17.33 -151.52
CA LEU A 466 111.60 -15.99 -151.23
C LEU A 466 113.15 -15.94 -151.30
N LYS A 467 113.84 -16.95 -150.75
CA LYS A 467 115.32 -17.03 -150.74
C LYS A 467 115.92 -17.17 -152.14
N LEU A 468 115.26 -17.88 -153.06
CA LEU A 468 115.70 -18.00 -154.45
C LEU A 468 115.47 -16.71 -155.24
N TYR A 469 114.36 -16.01 -155.01
CA TYR A 469 113.99 -14.80 -155.74
C TYR A 469 115.01 -13.66 -155.58
N ILE A 470 115.48 -13.41 -154.36
CA ILE A 470 116.47 -12.36 -154.03
C ILE A 470 117.84 -12.59 -154.73
N LYS A 471 118.15 -13.82 -155.15
CA LYS A 471 119.45 -14.18 -155.76
C LYS A 471 119.46 -14.14 -157.29
N ALA A 472 118.29 -14.12 -157.93
CA ALA A 472 118.17 -14.23 -159.39
C ALA A 472 117.99 -12.88 -160.11
N GLU A 473 117.28 -11.92 -159.50
CA GLU A 473 116.74 -10.78 -160.25
C GLU A 473 117.62 -9.52 -160.22
N LYS A 474 118.77 -9.59 -160.92
CA LYS A 474 119.22 -8.40 -161.67
C LYS A 474 118.28 -8.25 -162.87
N SER A 475 117.51 -7.16 -162.89
CA SER A 475 116.61 -6.71 -163.98
C SER A 475 115.24 -7.41 -164.11
N SER A 476 114.14 -6.80 -163.61
CA SER A 476 113.18 -6.02 -164.44
C SER A 476 111.68 -6.00 -164.00
N TYR A 477 111.21 -4.84 -163.51
CA TYR A 477 109.86 -4.22 -163.74
C TYR A 477 108.51 -4.83 -163.20
N LYS A 478 107.99 -4.14 -162.16
CA LYS A 478 106.66 -3.44 -162.06
C LYS A 478 105.26 -4.13 -161.90
N GLU A 479 104.58 -3.68 -160.82
CA GLU A 479 103.17 -3.15 -160.68
C GLU A 479 101.89 -4.03 -160.44
N LYS A 480 101.11 -3.60 -159.40
CA LYS A 480 99.61 -3.48 -159.25
C LYS A 480 98.73 -4.55 -158.47
N PRO A 481 97.50 -4.18 -157.95
CA PRO A 481 96.87 -4.69 -156.67
C PRO A 481 95.32 -5.04 -156.73
N VAL A 482 94.52 -4.97 -155.60
CA VAL A 482 93.06 -4.49 -155.43
C VAL A 482 91.99 -5.35 -154.59
N LEU A 483 91.07 -4.67 -153.80
CA LEU A 483 89.69 -5.01 -153.20
C LEU A 483 89.48 -6.18 -152.15
N LYS A 484 88.33 -6.40 -151.39
CA LYS A 484 87.36 -5.58 -150.53
C LYS A 484 86.16 -6.40 -149.89
N GLU A 485 85.24 -5.73 -149.13
CA GLU A 485 83.76 -6.02 -148.83
C GLU A 485 83.28 -7.14 -147.83
N ASP A 486 82.01 -7.23 -147.28
CA ASP A 486 81.03 -6.28 -146.62
C ASP A 486 79.70 -6.94 -146.03
N PHE A 487 78.81 -6.15 -145.36
CA PHE A 487 77.33 -6.27 -145.08
C PHE A 487 76.67 -7.13 -143.93
N SER A 488 75.33 -6.94 -143.64
CA SER A 488 74.55 -7.42 -142.44
C SER A 488 72.98 -7.26 -142.50
N LYS A 489 72.17 -7.86 -141.55
CA LYS A 489 70.79 -7.47 -140.98
C LYS A 489 69.73 -8.58 -140.68
N LEU A 490 68.79 -8.35 -139.70
CA LEU A 490 67.27 -8.48 -139.65
C LEU A 490 66.72 -8.61 -138.17
N LEU A 491 65.79 -7.81 -137.58
CA LEU A 491 64.29 -7.60 -137.67
C LEU A 491 63.40 -8.65 -136.90
N LYS A 492 62.26 -8.41 -136.16
CA LYS A 492 61.29 -7.29 -135.85
C LYS A 492 60.62 -7.39 -134.42
N PRO A 493 59.83 -6.39 -133.90
CA PRO A 493 59.09 -6.42 -132.57
C PRO A 493 57.57 -5.95 -132.53
N LEU A 494 56.94 -5.88 -131.31
CA LEU A 494 55.66 -5.22 -130.87
C LEU A 494 54.28 -5.79 -131.36
N PRO A 495 53.05 -5.38 -130.87
CA PRO A 495 52.58 -4.51 -129.73
C PRO A 495 51.66 -5.23 -128.67
N GLU A 496 51.36 -4.78 -127.43
CA GLU A 496 50.58 -3.64 -126.82
C GLU A 496 49.01 -3.76 -126.80
N ILE A 497 48.29 -3.94 -125.67
CA ILE A 497 47.88 -3.04 -124.53
C ILE A 497 46.50 -2.33 -124.68
N LYS A 498 45.49 -2.72 -123.86
CA LYS A 498 44.42 -1.93 -123.15
C LYS A 498 43.26 -2.85 -122.69
N LEU A 499 42.49 -2.57 -121.63
CA LEU A 499 42.39 -1.37 -120.79
C LEU A 499 42.29 -1.70 -119.27
N ASP A 500 42.78 -0.76 -118.47
CA ASP A 500 42.84 -0.65 -117.01
C ASP A 500 41.94 -1.56 -116.13
N THR A 501 42.60 -2.40 -115.34
CA THR A 501 42.08 -2.99 -114.09
C THR A 501 43.03 -2.78 -112.89
N SER A 502 44.10 -1.99 -113.06
CA SER A 502 45.16 -1.80 -112.05
C SER A 502 44.99 -0.51 -111.26
N SER A 503 44.53 0.59 -111.89
CA SER A 503 44.37 1.89 -111.22
C SER A 503 43.40 1.81 -110.03
N LEU A 504 42.30 1.06 -110.19
CA LEU A 504 41.33 0.80 -109.11
C LEU A 504 41.90 -0.08 -107.98
N ILE A 505 42.91 -0.90 -108.25
CA ILE A 505 43.60 -1.71 -107.23
C ILE A 505 44.59 -0.83 -106.45
N GLU A 506 45.28 0.08 -107.13
CA GLU A 506 46.19 1.03 -106.49
C GLU A 506 45.44 2.10 -105.67
N GLU A 507 44.29 2.62 -106.16
CA GLU A 507 43.44 3.52 -105.35
C GLU A 507 42.91 2.80 -104.09
N ALA A 508 42.57 1.51 -104.18
CA ALA A 508 42.18 0.72 -103.02
C ALA A 508 43.31 0.56 -102.00
N ARG A 509 44.56 0.28 -102.43
CA ARG A 509 45.73 0.24 -101.54
C ARG A 509 46.00 1.60 -100.90
N ARG A 510 45.85 2.69 -101.66
CA ARG A 510 46.04 4.06 -101.16
C ARG A 510 45.04 4.39 -100.06
N ALA A 511 43.74 4.14 -100.28
CA ALA A 511 42.70 4.37 -99.28
C ALA A 511 42.88 3.54 -98.00
N ILE A 512 43.43 2.32 -98.10
CA ILE A 512 43.81 1.51 -96.92
C ILE A 512 44.98 2.18 -96.16
N SER A 513 46.02 2.65 -96.86
CA SER A 513 47.15 3.35 -96.22
C SER A 513 46.78 4.70 -95.59
N GLU A 514 45.80 5.39 -96.15
CA GLU A 514 45.24 6.66 -95.67
C GLU A 514 44.18 6.46 -94.55
N LYS A 515 43.87 5.20 -94.18
CA LYS A 515 42.86 4.78 -93.19
C LYS A 515 41.41 5.15 -93.51
N ASP A 516 41.09 5.50 -94.76
CA ASP A 516 39.70 5.65 -95.22
C ASP A 516 39.10 4.28 -95.58
N PHE A 517 38.77 3.52 -94.55
CA PHE A 517 38.19 2.17 -94.68
C PHE A 517 36.81 2.18 -95.36
N SER A 518 36.09 3.30 -95.35
CA SER A 518 34.78 3.44 -96.01
C SER A 518 34.93 3.61 -97.53
N ARG A 519 35.87 4.43 -97.98
CA ARG A 519 36.24 4.54 -99.41
C ARG A 519 36.87 3.24 -99.91
N ALA A 520 37.78 2.64 -99.15
CA ALA A 520 38.40 1.35 -99.51
C ALA A 520 37.36 0.25 -99.72
N ASN A 521 36.40 0.08 -98.80
CA ASN A 521 35.32 -0.91 -98.96
C ASN A 521 34.45 -0.64 -100.22
N ASN A 522 34.14 0.62 -100.52
CA ASN A 522 33.37 0.97 -101.71
C ASN A 522 34.13 0.70 -103.02
N ILE A 523 35.46 0.89 -103.06
CA ILE A 523 36.29 0.53 -104.22
C ILE A 523 36.39 -0.99 -104.37
N ILE A 524 36.64 -1.73 -103.28
CA ILE A 524 36.67 -3.20 -103.29
C ILE A 524 35.34 -3.79 -103.79
N ARG A 525 34.19 -3.22 -103.39
CA ARG A 525 32.88 -3.65 -103.86
C ARG A 525 32.67 -3.42 -105.38
N LYS A 526 33.17 -2.30 -105.92
CA LYS A 526 33.19 -2.05 -107.38
C LYS A 526 34.09 -3.06 -108.11
N LEU A 527 35.24 -3.41 -107.56
CA LEU A 527 36.13 -4.45 -108.11
C LEU A 527 35.44 -5.83 -108.14
N GLU A 528 34.68 -6.20 -107.10
CA GLU A 528 33.90 -7.44 -107.09
C GLU A 528 32.79 -7.50 -108.14
N ASP A 529 32.10 -6.38 -108.39
CA ASP A 529 31.05 -6.33 -109.42
C ASP A 529 31.62 -6.29 -110.85
N SER A 530 32.85 -5.82 -111.04
CA SER A 530 33.63 -6.02 -112.27
C SER A 530 34.08 -7.47 -112.44
N TYR A 531 34.59 -8.13 -111.39
CA TYR A 531 35.00 -9.54 -111.42
C TYR A 531 33.86 -10.48 -111.86
N LYS A 532 32.62 -10.22 -111.42
CA LYS A 532 31.41 -10.96 -111.83
C LYS A 532 31.10 -10.83 -113.32
N ARG A 533 31.59 -9.81 -114.01
CA ARG A 533 31.33 -9.51 -115.43
C ARG A 533 32.44 -10.00 -116.38
N MET A 534 33.53 -10.55 -115.86
CA MET A 534 34.65 -11.06 -116.68
C MET A 534 34.41 -12.47 -117.22
N PRO A 535 34.77 -12.76 -118.49
CA PRO A 535 34.85 -14.12 -119.03
C PRO A 535 35.87 -14.99 -118.26
N ASP A 536 35.74 -16.32 -118.35
CA ASP A 536 36.69 -17.26 -117.73
C ASP A 536 38.03 -17.32 -118.48
N SER A 537 38.88 -16.33 -118.19
CA SER A 537 40.28 -16.20 -118.61
C SER A 537 41.24 -16.60 -117.47
N SER A 538 42.50 -16.89 -117.80
CA SER A 538 43.60 -16.99 -116.82
C SER A 538 43.70 -15.71 -115.95
N GLU A 539 43.43 -14.56 -116.56
CA GLU A 539 43.47 -13.24 -115.91
C GLU A 539 42.42 -13.11 -114.80
N LYS A 540 41.26 -13.76 -114.93
CA LYS A 540 40.20 -13.75 -113.92
C LYS A 540 40.65 -14.41 -112.61
N LYS A 541 41.54 -15.41 -112.66
CA LYS A 541 42.17 -15.99 -111.46
C LYS A 541 43.16 -15.01 -110.82
N ASN A 542 43.99 -14.32 -111.61
CA ASN A 542 44.89 -13.30 -111.09
C ASN A 542 44.13 -12.11 -110.48
N PHE A 543 43.00 -11.70 -111.07
CA PHE A 543 42.15 -10.63 -110.54
C PHE A 543 41.46 -11.04 -109.22
N TYR A 544 41.00 -12.30 -109.12
CA TYR A 544 40.48 -12.86 -107.86
C TYR A 544 41.50 -12.80 -106.72
N TYR A 545 42.77 -13.20 -106.96
CA TYR A 545 43.80 -13.14 -105.94
C TYR A 545 44.12 -11.71 -105.49
N LYS A 546 44.18 -10.72 -106.40
CA LYS A 546 44.40 -9.31 -106.02
C LYS A 546 43.23 -8.72 -105.20
N ILE A 547 41.99 -9.14 -105.46
CA ILE A 547 40.83 -8.76 -104.62
C ILE A 547 40.92 -9.42 -103.24
N LEU A 548 41.41 -10.67 -103.15
CA LEU A 548 41.60 -11.38 -101.89
C LEU A 548 42.71 -10.76 -101.03
N GLU A 549 43.82 -10.34 -101.67
CA GLU A 549 44.92 -9.58 -101.07
C GLU A 549 44.40 -8.27 -100.45
N LEU A 550 43.74 -7.42 -101.24
CA LEU A 550 43.12 -6.16 -100.77
C LEU A 550 42.15 -6.36 -99.58
N LYS A 551 41.35 -7.43 -99.59
CA LYS A 551 40.45 -7.77 -98.46
C LYS A 551 41.20 -8.23 -97.22
N THR A 552 42.39 -8.81 -97.38
CA THR A 552 43.26 -9.24 -96.27
C THR A 552 43.98 -8.03 -95.69
N ASP A 553 44.54 -7.16 -96.54
CA ASP A 553 45.21 -5.91 -96.14
C ASP A 553 44.24 -4.98 -95.39
N LEU A 554 43.02 -4.77 -95.92
CA LEU A 554 41.97 -4.02 -95.24
C LEU A 554 41.68 -4.60 -93.85
N ARG A 555 41.53 -5.92 -93.76
CA ARG A 555 41.16 -6.60 -92.51
C ARG A 555 42.28 -6.57 -91.47
N LEU A 556 43.54 -6.55 -91.89
CA LEU A 556 44.71 -6.36 -91.03
C LEU A 556 44.86 -4.90 -90.59
N ALA A 557 44.52 -3.92 -91.44
CA ALA A 557 44.56 -2.50 -91.12
C ALA A 557 43.40 -2.01 -90.23
N THR A 558 42.33 -2.80 -90.09
CA THR A 558 41.19 -2.56 -89.19
C THR A 558 41.26 -3.30 -87.84
N LEU A 559 42.38 -3.97 -87.55
CA LEU A 559 42.66 -4.66 -86.28
C LEU A 559 43.58 -3.83 -85.37
#